data_AF-A0A9E0UYN0-F1
#
_entry.id   AF-A0A9E0UYN0-F1
#
_cell.length_a   1.000
_cell.length_b   1.000
_cell.length_c   1.000
_cell.angle_alpha   90.00
_cell.angle_beta   90.00
_cell.angle_gamma   90.00
#
_symmetry.space_group_name_H-M   'P 1'
#
loop_
_entity.id
_entity.type
_entity.pdbx_description
1 polymer ?
#
loop_
_entity_poly.entity_id
_entity_poly.type
_entity_poly.pdbx_seq_one_letter_code
_entity_poly.pdbx_strand_id
1 'polypeptide(L)'
;MITKHINRLLVALPFAAALFSGCKKEFDSPPRHTPAVGEVITIAELKAMFTGAPVHFNGPRSVYATVNSDENDGNFYKNVYVQDSTGGLCLRLLNSGGLYIGDSIRIYLPGTVLSPYNGLMQLDSVDVDRNTVKQATLRHIEPLHLTIGQLDPVAHQSMLVRLDSVEFVAAEAVGSTWADAVNQQSVNHTLEDCAGNQVLVRTSGYANYASQALPQGKGSFLGVLGVFGSDLQLYARTVGEVALNGPRCPGQELPFFMKNFNDGQPNSNGWSQWSDNNIAWTTNTIGSNDGTPYGQCKNWNGSANIPGESWLISPAVDLTGQNAPTLSFITGCNYNGAALQVLVSTDYTGGAPSAATWTALAPVLSPGSWTWTPSGALDLSAYLSNNTRIAFKYTGSASDGKTWELDDIKITVQ
;
A
#
# COMPACT_ATOMS: atom_id res chain seq x y z
N MET A 1 -12.97 -76.91 -75.83
CA MET A 1 -12.46 -76.76 -74.44
C MET A 1 -12.75 -75.32 -74.04
N ILE A 2 -13.78 -75.01 -73.24
CA ILE A 2 -13.74 -74.94 -71.75
C ILE A 2 -12.60 -73.96 -71.36
N THR A 3 -12.76 -72.74 -70.83
CA THR A 3 -13.75 -72.16 -69.86
C THR A 3 -13.58 -70.61 -69.78
N LYS A 4 -14.68 -69.87 -69.52
CA LYS A 4 -14.95 -68.75 -68.54
C LYS A 4 -13.84 -67.74 -68.17
N HIS A 5 -14.01 -66.46 -67.82
CA HIS A 5 -15.07 -65.43 -67.61
C HIS A 5 -14.27 -64.15 -67.19
N ILE A 6 -14.59 -62.88 -67.48
CA ILE A 6 -15.54 -61.98 -66.78
C ILE A 6 -15.43 -60.60 -67.45
N ASN A 7 -16.57 -59.94 -67.58
CA ASN A 7 -16.78 -58.61 -68.15
C ASN A 7 -16.86 -57.57 -67.01
N ARG A 8 -16.18 -56.42 -67.09
CA ARG A 8 -16.54 -55.21 -66.30
C ARG A 8 -16.23 -53.92 -67.07
N LEU A 9 -17.31 -53.27 -67.50
CA LEU A 9 -17.43 -51.88 -67.94
C LEU A 9 -16.92 -50.92 -66.86
N LEU A 10 -16.21 -49.86 -67.25
CA LEU A 10 -16.01 -48.65 -66.46
C LEU A 10 -16.24 -47.41 -67.35
N VAL A 11 -17.21 -46.60 -66.94
CA VAL A 11 -17.74 -45.41 -67.60
C VAL A 11 -16.82 -44.22 -67.31
N ALA A 12 -16.43 -43.47 -68.34
CA ALA A 12 -15.72 -42.20 -68.22
C ALA A 12 -16.71 -41.04 -68.08
N LEU A 13 -16.58 -40.24 -67.00
CA LEU A 13 -17.31 -38.98 -66.78
C LEU A 13 -16.44 -37.78 -67.18
N PRO A 14 -16.98 -36.70 -67.78
CA PRO A 14 -16.21 -35.51 -68.14
C PRO A 14 -16.05 -34.55 -66.96
N PHE A 15 -14.86 -33.95 -66.86
CA PHE A 15 -14.46 -33.00 -65.82
C PHE A 15 -14.98 -31.60 -66.18
N ALA A 16 -15.97 -31.08 -65.45
CA ALA A 16 -16.45 -29.70 -65.59
C ALA A 16 -15.65 -28.77 -64.66
N ALA A 17 -14.95 -27.80 -65.25
CA ALA A 17 -14.23 -26.76 -64.51
C ALA A 17 -15.22 -25.72 -63.95
N ALA A 18 -15.44 -25.75 -62.63
CA ALA A 18 -16.22 -24.72 -61.92
C ALA A 18 -15.31 -23.54 -61.57
N LEU A 19 -15.58 -22.37 -62.16
CA LEU A 19 -15.00 -21.09 -61.77
C LEU A 19 -15.59 -20.69 -60.40
N PHE A 20 -14.79 -20.80 -59.34
CA PHE A 20 -15.12 -20.20 -58.05
C PHE A 20 -14.95 -18.67 -58.14
N SER A 21 -16.03 -17.97 -58.47
CA SER A 21 -16.16 -16.54 -58.19
C SER A 21 -16.36 -16.38 -56.68
N GLY A 22 -15.27 -16.41 -55.91
CA GLY A 22 -15.29 -16.10 -54.49
C GLY A 22 -15.66 -14.63 -54.30
N CYS A 23 -16.87 -14.37 -53.81
CA CYS A 23 -17.25 -13.06 -53.29
C CYS A 23 -16.25 -12.67 -52.19
N LYS A 24 -15.42 -11.65 -52.43
CA LYS A 24 -14.76 -10.92 -51.34
C LYS A 24 -15.87 -10.27 -50.52
N LYS A 25 -16.27 -10.88 -49.40
CA LYS A 25 -16.96 -10.17 -48.34
C LYS A 25 -15.95 -9.21 -47.73
N GLU A 26 -15.91 -7.97 -48.21
CA GLU A 26 -15.36 -6.88 -47.43
C GLU A 26 -16.26 -6.78 -46.18
N PHE A 27 -15.69 -7.05 -45.01
CA PHE A 27 -16.35 -6.69 -43.77
C PHE A 27 -16.47 -5.17 -43.77
N ASP A 28 -17.70 -4.67 -43.92
CA ASP A 28 -18.02 -3.28 -43.64
C ASP A 28 -17.64 -3.04 -42.18
N SER A 29 -16.51 -2.37 -41.99
CA SER A 29 -16.05 -2.01 -40.66
C SER A 29 -16.99 -0.93 -40.17
N PRO A 30 -17.62 -1.06 -38.99
CA PRO A 30 -18.54 -0.04 -38.50
C PRO A 30 -17.85 1.31 -38.59
N PRO A 31 -18.54 2.38 -39.03
CA PRO A 31 -17.93 3.69 -39.23
C PRO A 31 -17.13 4.06 -37.98
N ARG A 32 -15.80 4.14 -38.10
CA ARG A 32 -14.98 4.64 -36.98
C ARG A 32 -15.32 6.11 -36.84
N HIS A 33 -15.96 6.47 -35.74
CA HIS A 33 -16.13 7.86 -35.38
C HIS A 33 -14.74 8.43 -35.09
N THR A 34 -14.13 9.09 -36.07
CA THR A 34 -12.91 9.86 -35.85
C THR A 34 -13.32 11.28 -35.47
N PRO A 35 -13.26 11.67 -34.19
CA PRO A 35 -13.58 13.03 -33.79
C PRO A 35 -12.69 14.02 -34.53
N ALA A 36 -13.23 15.20 -34.84
CA ALA A 36 -12.47 16.27 -35.49
C ALA A 36 -11.20 16.61 -34.69
N VAL A 37 -10.16 17.13 -35.36
CA VAL A 37 -8.94 17.56 -34.66
C VAL A 37 -9.20 18.89 -33.94
N GLY A 38 -9.73 19.89 -34.64
CA GLY A 38 -9.94 21.22 -34.05
C GLY A 38 -8.64 21.96 -33.76
N GLU A 39 -8.73 22.99 -32.92
CA GLU A 39 -7.57 23.72 -32.39
C GLU A 39 -6.73 22.80 -31.48
N VAL A 40 -5.41 22.81 -31.61
CA VAL A 40 -4.53 22.00 -30.76
C VAL A 40 -3.88 22.90 -29.72
N ILE A 41 -4.00 22.52 -28.45
CA ILE A 41 -3.35 23.21 -27.33
C ILE A 41 -2.54 22.22 -26.48
N THR A 42 -1.59 22.74 -25.72
CA THR A 42 -0.79 22.01 -24.73
C THR A 42 -1.56 21.80 -23.43
N ILE A 43 -1.08 20.89 -22.58
CA ILE A 43 -1.63 20.72 -21.22
C ILE A 43 -1.48 21.99 -20.41
N ALA A 44 -0.35 22.71 -20.50
CA ALA A 44 -0.16 23.96 -19.79
C ALA A 44 -1.19 25.03 -20.21
N GLU A 45 -1.42 25.18 -21.52
CA GLU A 45 -2.44 26.10 -22.04
C GLU A 45 -3.85 25.68 -21.61
N LEU A 46 -4.15 24.39 -21.60
CA LEU A 46 -5.43 23.86 -21.12
C LEU A 46 -5.65 24.23 -19.65
N LYS A 47 -4.68 23.93 -18.79
CA LYS A 47 -4.74 24.26 -17.35
C LYS A 47 -4.90 25.76 -17.12
N ALA A 48 -4.23 26.59 -17.93
CA ALA A 48 -4.32 28.06 -17.84
C ALA A 48 -5.70 28.63 -18.20
N MET A 49 -6.58 27.86 -18.86
CA MET A 49 -7.96 28.29 -19.12
C MET A 49 -8.82 28.35 -17.86
N PHE A 50 -8.43 27.65 -16.79
CA PHE A 50 -9.17 27.69 -15.53
C PHE A 50 -8.83 28.96 -14.74
N THR A 51 -9.82 29.83 -14.56
CA THR A 51 -9.68 31.10 -13.82
C THR A 51 -10.57 31.16 -12.57
N GLY A 52 -10.86 30.00 -11.96
CA GLY A 52 -11.69 29.88 -10.75
C GLY A 52 -13.10 29.32 -10.95
N ALA A 53 -13.50 29.00 -12.19
CA ALA A 53 -14.77 28.35 -12.51
C ALA A 53 -14.56 27.19 -13.50
N PRO A 54 -15.39 26.12 -13.44
CA PRO A 54 -15.29 24.99 -14.39
C PRO A 54 -15.36 25.44 -15.85
N VAL A 55 -14.50 24.90 -16.70
CA VAL A 55 -14.45 25.21 -18.13
C VAL A 55 -15.11 24.08 -18.91
N HIS A 56 -16.23 24.38 -19.57
CA HIS A 56 -16.97 23.44 -20.41
C HIS A 56 -16.51 23.56 -21.87
N PHE A 57 -16.12 22.44 -22.47
CA PHE A 57 -15.67 22.43 -23.87
C PHE A 57 -16.82 22.05 -24.80
N ASN A 58 -17.12 22.93 -25.76
CA ASN A 58 -18.14 22.70 -26.79
C ASN A 58 -17.59 22.82 -28.21
N GLY A 59 -16.53 23.62 -28.41
CA GLY A 59 -15.88 23.84 -29.71
C GLY A 59 -14.75 22.84 -29.98
N PRO A 60 -14.48 22.51 -31.26
CA PRO A 60 -13.51 21.47 -31.61
C PRO A 60 -12.10 21.90 -31.20
N ARG A 61 -11.58 21.27 -30.15
CA ARG A 61 -10.24 21.47 -29.62
C ARG A 61 -9.67 20.12 -29.16
N SER A 62 -8.36 19.94 -29.29
CA SER A 62 -7.67 18.73 -28.88
C SER A 62 -6.39 19.01 -28.09
N VAL A 63 -6.00 18.05 -27.25
CA VAL A 63 -4.70 17.97 -26.60
C VAL A 63 -4.01 16.67 -27.04
N TYR A 64 -2.70 16.70 -27.24
CA TYR A 64 -1.90 15.48 -27.42
C TYR A 64 -1.13 15.21 -26.15
N ALA A 65 -1.19 13.97 -25.67
CA ALA A 65 -0.51 13.56 -24.46
C ALA A 65 -0.15 12.08 -24.52
N THR A 66 0.74 11.66 -23.63
CA THR A 66 1.08 10.25 -23.45
C THR A 66 0.57 9.78 -22.10
N VAL A 67 -0.07 8.61 -22.08
CA VAL A 67 -0.59 7.97 -20.88
C VAL A 67 0.56 7.50 -20.00
N ASN A 68 0.60 7.97 -18.76
CA ASN A 68 1.65 7.66 -17.79
C ASN A 68 1.17 6.76 -16.64
N SER A 69 -0.13 6.50 -16.51
CA SER A 69 -0.71 5.52 -15.58
C SER A 69 -1.80 4.69 -16.27
N ASP A 70 -2.16 3.55 -15.70
CA ASP A 70 -3.34 2.80 -16.15
C ASP A 70 -4.05 2.12 -14.97
N GLU A 71 -5.23 1.56 -15.20
CA GLU A 71 -6.08 0.97 -14.15
C GLU A 71 -5.74 -0.52 -13.86
N ASN A 72 -4.68 -1.09 -14.46
CA ASN A 72 -4.44 -2.54 -14.44
C ASN A 72 -4.17 -3.10 -13.04
N ASP A 73 -3.43 -2.37 -12.21
CA ASP A 73 -3.05 -2.81 -10.87
C ASP A 73 -4.09 -2.42 -9.79
N GLY A 74 -5.19 -1.75 -10.17
CA GLY A 74 -6.29 -1.40 -9.27
C GLY A 74 -6.00 -0.24 -8.31
N ASN A 75 -4.79 0.35 -8.35
CA ASN A 75 -4.48 1.55 -7.58
C ASN A 75 -5.19 2.80 -8.14
N PHE A 76 -5.47 2.79 -9.44
CA PHE A 76 -6.25 3.82 -10.13
C PHE A 76 -7.61 3.26 -10.54
N TYR A 77 -8.66 4.06 -10.34
CA TYR A 77 -10.03 3.71 -10.75
C TYR A 77 -10.73 4.93 -11.35
N LYS A 78 -11.18 4.78 -12.60
CA LYS A 78 -11.74 5.82 -13.48
C LYS A 78 -10.88 7.08 -13.57
N ASN A 79 -9.59 6.96 -13.28
CA ASN A 79 -8.62 8.04 -13.40
C ASN A 79 -7.41 7.51 -14.16
N VAL A 80 -7.02 8.23 -15.20
CA VAL A 80 -5.81 7.96 -15.98
C VAL A 80 -5.02 9.25 -16.06
N TYR A 81 -3.74 9.18 -15.75
CA TYR A 81 -2.86 10.32 -15.80
C TYR A 81 -2.13 10.35 -17.15
N VAL A 82 -2.05 11.55 -17.72
CA VAL A 82 -1.39 11.81 -19.00
C VAL A 82 -0.44 12.99 -18.86
N GLN A 83 0.59 13.05 -19.70
CA GLN A 83 1.49 14.19 -19.75
C GLN A 83 2.00 14.48 -21.16
N ASP A 84 2.33 15.74 -21.39
CA ASP A 84 3.08 16.24 -22.55
C ASP A 84 4.38 16.91 -22.07
N SER A 85 5.09 17.66 -22.93
CA SER A 85 6.32 18.36 -22.55
C SER A 85 6.09 19.58 -21.64
N THR A 86 4.84 19.97 -21.39
CA THR A 86 4.45 21.19 -20.67
C THR A 86 3.80 20.91 -19.31
N GLY A 87 3.30 19.70 -19.07
CA GLY A 87 2.78 19.29 -17.77
C GLY A 87 1.98 17.99 -17.80
N GLY A 88 1.41 17.63 -16.64
CA GLY A 88 0.50 16.51 -16.47
C GLY A 88 -0.97 16.94 -16.30
N LEU A 89 -1.88 16.01 -16.60
CA LEU A 89 -3.31 16.15 -16.39
C LEU A 89 -3.94 14.82 -15.96
N CYS A 90 -4.87 14.88 -15.01
CA CYS A 90 -5.72 13.73 -14.66
C CYS A 90 -6.94 13.67 -15.59
N LEU A 91 -7.18 12.52 -16.23
CA LEU A 91 -8.40 12.25 -16.99
C LEU A 91 -9.35 11.42 -16.14
N ARG A 92 -10.51 11.98 -15.82
CA ARG A 92 -11.57 11.28 -15.11
C ARG A 92 -12.56 10.69 -16.10
N LEU A 93 -12.56 9.36 -16.17
CA LEU A 93 -13.24 8.58 -17.18
C LEU A 93 -14.70 8.30 -16.79
N LEU A 94 -15.62 8.33 -17.76
CA LEU A 94 -17.00 7.87 -17.56
C LEU A 94 -17.04 6.35 -17.32
N ASN A 95 -16.23 5.61 -18.08
CA ASN A 95 -16.08 4.16 -18.02
C ASN A 95 -14.61 3.80 -17.90
N SER A 96 -14.29 2.78 -17.11
CA SER A 96 -12.91 2.29 -16.95
C SER A 96 -12.41 1.57 -18.20
N GLY A 97 -11.10 1.58 -18.39
CA GLY A 97 -10.38 0.84 -19.42
C GLY A 97 -10.13 1.62 -20.73
N GLY A 98 -9.42 0.97 -21.66
CA GLY A 98 -9.16 1.48 -23.01
C GLY A 98 -7.89 2.32 -23.19
N LEU A 99 -7.27 2.75 -22.10
CA LEU A 99 -6.01 3.49 -22.08
C LEU A 99 -4.96 2.74 -21.24
N TYR A 100 -3.74 2.64 -21.78
CA TYR A 100 -2.62 1.91 -21.17
C TYR A 100 -1.37 2.77 -21.14
N ILE A 101 -0.47 2.52 -20.17
CA ILE A 101 0.82 3.20 -20.09
C ILE A 101 1.55 3.13 -21.43
N GLY A 102 2.02 4.30 -21.91
CA GLY A 102 2.72 4.44 -23.18
C GLY A 102 1.81 4.57 -24.41
N ASP A 103 0.49 4.60 -24.24
CA ASP A 103 -0.40 5.07 -25.29
C ASP A 103 -0.18 6.57 -25.52
N SER A 104 0.26 6.94 -26.71
CA SER A 104 0.19 8.33 -27.18
C SER A 104 -1.20 8.57 -27.73
N ILE A 105 -1.92 9.55 -27.18
CA ILE A 105 -3.31 9.82 -27.50
C ILE A 105 -3.53 11.27 -27.89
N ARG A 106 -4.55 11.48 -28.73
CA ARG A 106 -5.20 12.77 -28.90
C ARG A 106 -6.49 12.76 -28.11
N ILE A 107 -6.70 13.77 -27.29
CA ILE A 107 -7.88 13.97 -26.45
C ILE A 107 -8.70 15.09 -27.08
N TYR A 108 -9.86 14.76 -27.64
CA TYR A 108 -10.86 15.69 -28.15
C TYR A 108 -11.70 16.23 -26.99
N LEU A 109 -11.62 17.55 -26.77
CA LEU A 109 -12.15 18.18 -25.56
C LEU A 109 -13.69 18.34 -25.53
N PRO A 110 -14.44 18.52 -26.64
CA PRO A 110 -15.88 18.69 -26.56
C PRO A 110 -16.62 17.63 -25.74
N GLY A 111 -17.53 18.10 -24.88
CA GLY A 111 -18.28 17.27 -23.93
C GLY A 111 -17.57 17.03 -22.59
N THR A 112 -16.32 17.44 -22.45
CA THR A 112 -15.56 17.33 -21.19
C THR A 112 -15.57 18.64 -20.39
N VAL A 113 -15.18 18.56 -19.11
CA VAL A 113 -15.13 19.71 -18.20
C VAL A 113 -13.78 19.76 -17.50
N LEU A 114 -13.06 20.88 -17.60
CA LEU A 114 -11.83 21.10 -16.83
C LEU A 114 -12.18 21.78 -15.51
N SER A 115 -11.78 21.16 -14.40
CA SER A 115 -11.92 21.70 -13.06
C SER A 115 -10.93 21.03 -12.10
N PRO A 116 -10.56 21.67 -10.99
CA PRO A 116 -9.77 21.00 -9.95
C PRO A 116 -10.67 20.17 -9.05
N TYR A 117 -10.15 19.03 -8.59
CA TYR A 117 -10.69 18.27 -7.46
C TYR A 117 -9.67 18.31 -6.32
N ASN A 118 -9.99 19.06 -5.25
CA ASN A 118 -9.09 19.29 -4.12
C ASN A 118 -7.66 19.67 -4.55
N GLY A 119 -7.54 20.60 -5.50
CA GLY A 119 -6.24 21.11 -5.97
C GLY A 119 -5.66 20.35 -7.19
N LEU A 120 -6.03 19.09 -7.42
CA LEU A 120 -5.60 18.36 -8.61
C LEU A 120 -6.44 18.77 -9.83
N MET A 121 -5.81 19.36 -10.84
CA MET A 121 -6.46 19.73 -12.09
C MET A 121 -6.81 18.48 -12.90
N GLN A 122 -8.09 18.34 -13.25
CA GLN A 122 -8.59 17.17 -13.98
C GLN A 122 -9.53 17.56 -15.12
N LEU A 123 -9.56 16.71 -16.13
CA LEU A 123 -10.56 16.72 -17.20
C LEU A 123 -11.60 15.66 -16.89
N ASP A 124 -12.81 16.08 -16.55
CA ASP A 124 -13.94 15.21 -16.20
C ASP A 124 -14.82 14.91 -17.41
N SER A 125 -15.66 13.88 -17.27
CA SER A 125 -16.59 13.38 -18.29
C SER A 125 -15.89 12.87 -19.56
N VAL A 126 -14.68 12.32 -19.42
CA VAL A 126 -13.93 11.76 -20.54
C VAL A 126 -14.52 10.39 -20.91
N ASP A 127 -15.13 10.31 -22.09
CA ASP A 127 -15.54 9.05 -22.72
C ASP A 127 -14.39 8.57 -23.61
N VAL A 128 -13.76 7.44 -23.29
CA VAL A 128 -12.58 6.97 -24.02
C VAL A 128 -12.89 6.77 -25.51
N ASP A 129 -14.06 6.26 -25.87
CA ASP A 129 -14.44 5.98 -27.25
C ASP A 129 -14.74 7.25 -28.05
N ARG A 130 -15.22 8.31 -27.40
CA ARG A 130 -15.59 9.58 -28.08
C ARG A 130 -14.51 10.64 -28.01
N ASN A 131 -13.80 10.71 -26.89
CA ASN A 131 -12.84 11.76 -26.60
C ASN A 131 -11.42 11.34 -26.91
N THR A 132 -11.07 10.06 -27.06
CA THR A 132 -9.68 9.67 -27.28
C THR A 132 -9.44 9.02 -28.64
N VAL A 133 -8.30 9.36 -29.25
CA VAL A 133 -7.82 8.69 -30.46
C VAL A 133 -6.37 8.29 -30.24
N LYS A 134 -6.12 6.98 -30.16
CA LYS A 134 -4.78 6.40 -30.01
C LYS A 134 -3.94 6.66 -31.26
N GLN A 135 -2.82 7.35 -31.09
CA GLN A 135 -1.87 7.72 -32.14
C GLN A 135 -0.76 6.68 -32.28
N ALA A 136 -0.24 6.19 -31.15
CA ALA A 136 0.80 5.18 -31.08
C ALA A 136 0.74 4.45 -29.72
N THR A 137 1.37 3.29 -29.64
CA THR A 137 1.55 2.52 -28.40
C THR A 137 3.03 2.40 -28.05
N LEU A 138 3.33 1.96 -26.83
CA LEU A 138 4.70 1.70 -26.35
C LEU A 138 5.61 2.95 -26.41
N ARG A 139 5.02 4.14 -26.27
CA ARG A 139 5.74 5.40 -26.13
C ARG A 139 5.96 5.69 -24.66
N HIS A 140 6.97 5.05 -24.08
CA HIS A 140 7.30 5.29 -22.68
C HIS A 140 7.82 6.71 -22.46
N ILE A 141 7.52 7.24 -21.28
CA ILE A 141 7.88 8.59 -20.86
C ILE A 141 9.05 8.48 -19.89
N GLU A 142 10.07 9.32 -20.11
CA GLU A 142 11.16 9.46 -19.14
C GLU A 142 10.65 10.22 -17.91
N PRO A 143 10.78 9.67 -16.69
CA PRO A 143 10.32 10.34 -15.48
C PRO A 143 11.13 11.59 -15.16
N LEU A 144 10.50 12.54 -14.48
CA LEU A 144 11.22 13.63 -13.82
C LEU A 144 11.97 13.08 -12.61
N HIS A 145 13.31 13.16 -12.64
CA HIS A 145 14.15 12.84 -11.49
C HIS A 145 14.18 14.03 -10.54
N LEU A 146 13.59 13.88 -9.37
CA LEU A 146 13.44 14.92 -8.36
C LEU A 146 13.82 14.37 -6.98
N THR A 147 14.22 15.26 -6.06
CA THR A 147 14.18 14.95 -4.63
C THR A 147 12.79 15.27 -4.06
N ILE A 148 12.47 14.76 -2.87
CA ILE A 148 11.18 15.08 -2.20
C ILE A 148 11.02 16.60 -2.04
N GLY A 149 12.08 17.30 -1.59
CA GLY A 149 12.05 18.76 -1.42
C GLY A 149 11.93 19.57 -2.72
N GLN A 150 12.05 18.94 -3.89
CA GLN A 150 11.86 19.58 -5.21
C GLN A 150 10.48 19.36 -5.80
N LEU A 151 9.64 18.52 -5.17
CA LEU A 151 8.27 18.32 -5.62
C LEU A 151 7.48 19.63 -5.52
N ASP A 152 6.71 19.91 -6.57
CA ASP A 152 5.92 21.15 -6.67
C ASP A 152 4.46 20.78 -7.01
N PRO A 153 3.49 21.18 -6.18
CA PRO A 153 2.09 20.78 -6.36
C PRO A 153 1.41 21.38 -7.59
N VAL A 154 2.00 22.41 -8.21
CA VAL A 154 1.42 23.05 -9.40
C VAL A 154 2.08 22.50 -10.67
N ALA A 155 3.42 22.53 -10.71
CA ALA A 155 4.23 22.18 -11.86
C ALA A 155 4.28 20.67 -12.11
N HIS A 156 4.37 19.86 -11.06
CA HIS A 156 4.62 18.41 -11.19
C HIS A 156 3.37 17.54 -11.04
N GLN A 157 2.20 18.12 -10.74
CA GLN A 157 0.96 17.35 -10.61
C GLN A 157 0.66 16.53 -11.88
N SER A 158 0.14 15.32 -11.70
CA SER A 158 -0.17 14.34 -12.74
C SER A 158 1.04 13.87 -13.58
N MET A 159 2.26 14.25 -13.23
CA MET A 159 3.47 13.82 -13.94
C MET A 159 4.08 12.57 -13.31
N LEU A 160 4.77 11.79 -14.14
CA LEU A 160 5.60 10.68 -13.72
C LEU A 160 6.90 11.21 -13.12
N VAL A 161 7.13 10.90 -11.84
CA VAL A 161 8.31 11.33 -11.08
C VAL A 161 9.06 10.11 -10.55
N ARG A 162 10.38 10.22 -10.52
CA ARG A 162 11.27 9.27 -9.87
C ARG A 162 12.00 9.97 -8.73
N LEU A 163 11.87 9.40 -7.55
CA LEU A 163 12.62 9.78 -6.36
C LEU A 163 13.67 8.71 -6.09
N ASP A 164 14.92 9.12 -5.90
CA ASP A 164 16.01 8.23 -5.50
C ASP A 164 16.41 8.48 -4.04
N SER A 165 17.00 7.47 -3.40
CA SER A 165 17.45 7.51 -2.00
C SER A 165 16.33 7.83 -1.00
N VAL A 166 15.17 7.22 -1.23
CA VAL A 166 13.99 7.32 -0.36
C VAL A 166 13.67 5.98 0.30
N GLU A 167 12.95 6.00 1.41
CA GLU A 167 12.50 4.83 2.16
C GLU A 167 11.16 5.12 2.85
N PHE A 168 10.37 4.09 3.15
CA PHE A 168 9.22 4.28 4.04
C PHE A 168 9.70 4.52 5.46
N VAL A 169 9.04 5.41 6.20
CA VAL A 169 9.40 5.69 7.61
C VAL A 169 9.46 4.39 8.41
N ALA A 170 10.47 4.24 9.28
CA ALA A 170 10.78 2.96 9.92
C ALA A 170 9.61 2.36 10.74
N ALA A 171 8.78 3.22 11.34
CA ALA A 171 7.60 2.80 12.11
C ALA A 171 6.49 2.17 11.25
N GLU A 172 6.40 2.54 9.96
CA GLU A 172 5.41 2.01 9.02
C GLU A 172 5.98 0.84 8.20
N ALA A 173 7.28 0.86 7.89
CA ALA A 173 7.92 -0.17 7.05
C ALA A 173 7.81 -1.60 7.63
N VAL A 174 7.61 -1.74 8.94
CA VAL A 174 7.47 -3.03 9.63
C VAL A 174 6.02 -3.30 10.00
N GLY A 175 5.47 -4.41 9.49
CA GLY A 175 4.15 -4.90 9.87
C GLY A 175 2.99 -4.27 9.10
N SER A 176 3.20 -3.20 8.35
CA SER A 176 2.19 -2.63 7.45
C SER A 176 2.26 -3.23 6.03
N THR A 177 1.09 -3.25 5.39
CA THR A 177 0.93 -3.54 3.97
C THR A 177 0.65 -2.25 3.21
N TRP A 178 0.75 -2.27 1.88
CA TRP A 178 0.51 -1.08 1.05
C TRP A 178 -0.87 -0.42 1.26
N ALA A 179 -1.91 -1.22 1.52
CA ALA A 179 -3.24 -0.77 1.91
C ALA A 179 -4.03 -1.88 2.64
N ASP A 180 -5.27 -1.60 3.06
CA ASP A 180 -6.15 -2.62 3.62
C ASP A 180 -6.98 -3.28 2.50
N ALA A 181 -6.47 -4.41 2.02
CA ALA A 181 -7.13 -5.22 1.00
C ALA A 181 -8.42 -5.90 1.49
N VAL A 182 -8.53 -6.17 2.79
CA VAL A 182 -9.65 -6.93 3.38
C VAL A 182 -10.89 -6.05 3.46
N ASN A 183 -10.73 -4.84 4.01
CA ASN A 183 -11.80 -3.85 4.14
C ASN A 183 -11.90 -2.92 2.92
N GLN A 184 -11.02 -3.11 1.92
CA GLN A 184 -10.92 -2.28 0.71
C GLN A 184 -10.70 -0.80 1.04
N GLN A 185 -9.95 -0.52 2.11
CA GLN A 185 -9.67 0.84 2.56
C GLN A 185 -8.33 1.32 2.01
N SER A 186 -8.31 2.54 1.49
CA SER A 186 -7.09 3.18 1.03
C SER A 186 -6.25 3.66 2.20
N VAL A 187 -4.93 3.48 2.14
CA VAL A 187 -3.99 3.88 3.18
C VAL A 187 -3.00 4.88 2.62
N ASN A 188 -2.59 5.83 3.46
CA ASN A 188 -1.49 6.73 3.19
C ASN A 188 -0.30 6.27 4.03
N HIS A 189 0.84 6.09 3.38
CA HIS A 189 2.12 5.84 4.03
C HIS A 189 3.07 7.02 3.84
N THR A 190 4.05 7.15 4.72
CA THR A 190 5.02 8.23 4.67
C THR A 190 6.33 7.73 4.06
N LEU A 191 6.72 8.35 2.95
CA LEU A 191 8.02 8.13 2.31
C LEU A 191 8.94 9.30 2.66
N GLU A 192 10.18 9.01 3.04
CA GLU A 192 11.16 10.00 3.47
C GLU A 192 12.50 9.85 2.74
N ASP A 193 13.25 10.94 2.67
CA ASP A 193 14.66 10.93 2.26
C ASP A 193 15.59 11.04 3.47
N CYS A 194 16.89 10.80 3.27
CA CYS A 194 17.87 10.89 4.37
C CYS A 194 18.08 12.33 4.90
N ALA A 195 17.47 13.34 4.29
CA ALA A 195 17.46 14.72 4.78
C ALA A 195 16.22 15.04 5.63
N GLY A 196 15.30 14.07 5.80
CA GLY A 196 14.08 14.21 6.58
C GLY A 196 12.93 14.87 5.84
N ASN A 197 13.02 15.07 4.52
CA ASN A 197 11.87 15.52 3.74
C ASN A 197 10.90 14.35 3.55
N GLN A 198 9.59 14.63 3.59
CA GLN A 198 8.55 13.60 3.54
C GLN A 198 7.50 13.87 2.46
N VAL A 199 6.95 12.80 1.90
CA VAL A 199 5.81 12.83 0.97
C VAL A 199 4.90 11.62 1.25
N LEU A 200 3.59 11.80 1.08
CA LEU A 200 2.66 10.70 1.24
C LEU A 200 2.69 9.79 0.03
N VAL A 201 2.62 8.48 0.25
CA VAL A 201 2.34 7.46 -0.77
C VAL A 201 0.95 6.94 -0.49
N ARG A 202 0.02 7.15 -1.42
CA ARG A 202 -1.37 6.71 -1.27
C ARG A 202 -1.62 5.46 -2.11
N THR A 203 -2.20 4.45 -1.48
CA THR A 203 -2.59 3.21 -2.17
C THR A 203 -4.04 2.87 -1.90
N SER A 204 -4.75 2.47 -2.95
CA SER A 204 -6.11 1.95 -2.88
C SER A 204 -6.15 0.56 -2.23
N GLY A 205 -7.14 0.31 -1.36
CA GLY A 205 -7.43 -1.04 -0.87
C GLY A 205 -7.90 -2.01 -1.96
N TYR A 206 -8.23 -1.51 -3.16
CA TYR A 206 -8.53 -2.33 -4.34
C TYR A 206 -7.28 -2.68 -5.17
N ALA A 207 -6.10 -2.16 -4.83
CA ALA A 207 -4.88 -2.47 -5.56
C ALA A 207 -4.54 -3.96 -5.42
N ASN A 208 -4.09 -4.61 -6.50
CA ASN A 208 -3.72 -6.02 -6.48
C ASN A 208 -2.51 -6.33 -5.56
N TYR A 209 -1.78 -5.29 -5.16
CA TYR A 209 -0.66 -5.34 -4.22
C TYR A 209 -0.99 -4.76 -2.83
N ALA A 210 -2.26 -4.41 -2.57
CA ALA A 210 -2.66 -3.80 -1.30
C ALA A 210 -2.23 -4.63 -0.07
N SER A 211 -2.35 -5.95 -0.12
CA SER A 211 -1.95 -6.86 0.96
C SER A 211 -0.46 -7.20 1.02
N GLN A 212 0.36 -6.71 0.08
CA GLN A 212 1.79 -6.94 0.12
C GLN A 212 2.43 -6.07 1.21
N ALA A 213 3.43 -6.61 1.92
CA ALA A 213 4.18 -5.86 2.91
C ALA A 213 4.89 -4.67 2.27
N LEU A 214 5.01 -3.57 3.02
CA LEU A 214 5.82 -2.45 2.57
C LEU A 214 7.30 -2.86 2.43
N PRO A 215 8.00 -2.32 1.41
CA PRO A 215 9.44 -2.46 1.32
C PRO A 215 10.15 -1.87 2.54
N GLN A 216 11.17 -2.57 3.01
CA GLN A 216 11.85 -2.26 4.26
C GLN A 216 13.16 -1.49 4.06
N GLY A 217 13.71 -1.47 2.85
CA GLY A 217 14.97 -0.79 2.55
C GLY A 217 14.79 0.61 1.95
N LYS A 218 15.92 1.14 1.50
CA LYS A 218 16.02 2.40 0.75
C LYS A 218 16.24 2.12 -0.73
N GLY A 219 15.82 3.04 -1.58
CA GLY A 219 16.21 3.02 -3.00
C GLY A 219 15.40 4.01 -3.82
N SER A 220 14.81 3.55 -4.91
CA SER A 220 14.07 4.41 -5.84
C SER A 220 12.57 4.12 -5.86
N PHE A 221 11.78 5.19 -5.90
CA PHE A 221 10.33 5.14 -6.06
C PHE A 221 9.93 5.85 -7.35
N LEU A 222 9.33 5.13 -8.29
CA LEU A 222 8.73 5.70 -9.50
C LEU A 222 7.20 5.71 -9.34
N GLY A 223 6.58 6.87 -9.55
CA GLY A 223 5.14 7.00 -9.40
C GLY A 223 4.58 8.28 -10.01
N VAL A 224 3.26 8.41 -9.98
CA VAL A 224 2.58 9.62 -10.43
C VAL A 224 2.32 10.54 -9.25
N LEU A 225 2.69 11.81 -9.37
CA LEU A 225 2.43 12.81 -8.35
C LEU A 225 1.00 13.34 -8.46
N GLY A 226 0.26 13.35 -7.36
CA GLY A 226 -1.03 14.01 -7.23
C GLY A 226 -1.07 14.98 -6.05
N VAL A 227 -2.21 15.64 -5.92
CA VAL A 227 -2.48 16.68 -4.93
C VAL A 227 -3.86 16.43 -4.34
N PHE A 228 -3.98 16.54 -3.02
CA PHE A 228 -5.27 16.52 -2.33
C PHE A 228 -5.28 17.56 -1.21
N GLY A 229 -5.96 18.68 -1.44
CA GLY A 229 -5.93 19.83 -0.54
C GLY A 229 -4.53 20.44 -0.53
N SER A 230 -3.87 20.40 0.63
CA SER A 230 -2.48 20.82 0.82
C SER A 230 -1.47 19.68 0.59
N ASP A 231 -1.92 18.44 0.52
CA ASP A 231 -1.04 17.28 0.60
C ASP A 231 -0.59 16.85 -0.79
N LEU A 232 0.73 16.61 -0.92
CA LEU A 232 1.30 15.88 -2.05
C LEU A 232 1.16 14.39 -1.82
N GLN A 233 0.66 13.67 -2.82
CA GLN A 233 0.46 12.22 -2.77
C GLN A 233 1.11 11.56 -3.98
N LEU A 234 1.99 10.60 -3.75
CA LEU A 234 2.53 9.71 -4.77
C LEU A 234 1.66 8.47 -4.90
N TYR A 235 1.41 8.08 -6.15
CA TYR A 235 0.75 6.83 -6.48
C TYR A 235 1.75 5.93 -7.20
N ALA A 236 2.09 4.79 -6.62
CA ALA A 236 2.79 3.74 -7.34
C ALA A 236 1.89 3.25 -8.48
N ARG A 237 2.48 3.05 -9.66
CA ARG A 237 1.75 2.43 -10.79
C ARG A 237 1.69 0.93 -10.64
N THR A 238 2.83 0.38 -10.22
CA THR A 238 3.03 -1.03 -9.89
C THR A 238 4.15 -1.14 -8.87
N VAL A 239 4.18 -2.22 -8.08
CA VAL A 239 5.25 -2.48 -7.12
C VAL A 239 6.59 -2.79 -7.79
N GLY A 240 6.59 -3.28 -9.04
CA GLY A 240 7.82 -3.54 -9.80
C GLY A 240 8.65 -2.29 -10.12
N GLU A 241 8.03 -1.10 -9.98
CA GLU A 241 8.66 0.21 -10.21
C GLU A 241 9.13 0.87 -8.90
N VAL A 242 9.02 0.15 -7.78
CA VAL A 242 9.45 0.58 -6.45
C VAL A 242 10.58 -0.34 -5.98
N ALA A 243 11.82 0.16 -6.06
CA ALA A 243 13.03 -0.60 -5.78
C ALA A 243 13.69 -0.12 -4.48
N LEU A 244 13.13 -0.52 -3.35
CA LEU A 244 13.53 -0.10 -2.00
C LEU A 244 14.22 -1.25 -1.24
N ASN A 245 15.32 -1.75 -1.80
CA ASN A 245 16.00 -2.97 -1.36
C ASN A 245 17.40 -2.72 -0.78
N GLY A 246 17.84 -1.47 -0.75
CA GLY A 246 19.16 -1.06 -0.25
C GLY A 246 19.18 -0.80 1.27
N PRO A 247 20.37 -0.60 1.83
CA PRO A 247 20.52 -0.23 3.24
C PRO A 247 19.84 1.10 3.53
N ARG A 248 19.20 1.21 4.69
CA ARG A 248 18.41 2.37 5.09
C ARG A 248 19.26 3.63 5.28
N CYS A 249 18.62 4.76 5.53
CA CYS A 249 19.30 5.98 5.93
C CYS A 249 19.98 5.79 7.30
N PRO A 250 21.20 6.30 7.51
CA PRO A 250 21.88 6.18 8.80
C PRO A 250 21.00 6.69 9.95
N GLY A 251 20.82 5.86 10.98
CA GLY A 251 19.98 6.18 12.14
C GLY A 251 18.49 5.86 11.97
N GLN A 252 18.07 5.35 10.81
CA GLN A 252 16.71 4.89 10.53
C GLN A 252 16.64 3.36 10.38
N GLU A 253 17.55 2.63 11.04
CA GLU A 253 17.56 1.17 10.96
C GLU A 253 16.25 0.58 11.52
N LEU A 254 15.74 -0.45 10.85
CA LEU A 254 14.56 -1.15 11.36
C LEU A 254 14.92 -1.93 12.62
N PRO A 255 14.00 -2.04 13.59
CA PRO A 255 14.20 -2.96 14.68
C PRO A 255 14.28 -4.38 14.14
N PHE A 256 15.17 -5.17 14.72
CA PHE A 256 15.32 -6.61 14.49
C PHE A 256 14.01 -7.38 14.71
N PHE A 257 13.17 -6.89 15.61
CA PHE A 257 11.85 -7.44 15.90
C PHE A 257 10.89 -6.32 16.31
N MET A 258 9.62 -6.37 15.86
CA MET A 258 8.62 -5.36 16.21
C MET A 258 7.23 -5.97 16.47
N LYS A 259 6.51 -5.40 17.45
CA LYS A 259 5.05 -5.48 17.60
C LYS A 259 4.48 -4.12 18.02
N ASN A 260 3.69 -3.51 17.13
CA ASN A 260 3.07 -2.18 17.28
C ASN A 260 1.53 -2.23 17.26
N PHE A 261 0.93 -3.43 17.29
CA PHE A 261 -0.53 -3.66 17.30
C PHE A 261 -1.35 -2.98 16.18
N ASN A 262 -0.73 -2.37 15.18
CA ASN A 262 -1.40 -1.65 14.09
C ASN A 262 -2.32 -2.53 13.22
N ASP A 263 -2.13 -3.84 13.26
CA ASP A 263 -3.02 -4.83 12.65
C ASP A 263 -4.31 -5.09 13.47
N GLY A 264 -4.46 -4.43 14.61
CA GLY A 264 -5.59 -4.60 15.51
C GLY A 264 -5.65 -5.98 16.17
N GLN A 265 -4.60 -6.80 16.10
CA GLN A 265 -4.60 -8.17 16.60
C GLN A 265 -3.51 -8.39 17.65
N PRO A 266 -3.84 -8.80 18.90
CA PRO A 266 -2.81 -9.05 19.92
C PRO A 266 -1.99 -10.33 19.67
N ASN A 267 -2.52 -11.27 18.87
CA ASN A 267 -1.96 -12.61 18.63
C ASN A 267 -1.47 -12.85 17.20
N SER A 268 -1.26 -11.78 16.42
CA SER A 268 -0.67 -11.88 15.08
C SER A 268 0.84 -12.12 15.15
N ASN A 269 1.46 -12.43 14.00
CA ASN A 269 2.91 -12.57 13.87
C ASN A 269 3.54 -13.55 14.89
N GLY A 270 2.80 -14.60 15.26
CA GLY A 270 3.26 -15.65 16.17
C GLY A 270 3.20 -15.30 17.66
N TRP A 271 2.61 -14.15 18.02
CA TRP A 271 2.34 -13.81 19.41
C TRP A 271 1.25 -14.73 19.99
N SER A 272 1.41 -15.15 21.23
CA SER A 272 0.46 -16.02 21.93
C SER A 272 0.04 -15.44 23.27
N GLN A 273 -1.14 -15.82 23.74
CA GLN A 273 -1.65 -15.44 25.04
C GLN A 273 -1.86 -16.66 25.94
N TRP A 274 -1.75 -16.44 27.26
CA TRP A 274 -2.18 -17.42 28.26
C TRP A 274 -2.82 -16.70 29.45
N SER A 275 -3.92 -17.27 29.97
CA SER A 275 -4.55 -16.81 31.21
C SER A 275 -5.16 -17.98 31.96
N ASP A 276 -5.11 -17.95 33.29
CA ASP A 276 -5.74 -18.94 34.17
C ASP A 276 -7.22 -18.64 34.46
N ASN A 277 -7.67 -17.41 34.19
CA ASN A 277 -9.02 -16.96 34.50
C ASN A 277 -9.61 -16.01 33.43
N ASN A 278 -9.26 -16.25 32.15
CA ASN A 278 -9.77 -15.54 30.98
C ASN A 278 -9.59 -14.01 31.01
N ILE A 279 -8.53 -13.52 31.64
CA ILE A 279 -8.09 -12.12 31.50
C ILE A 279 -7.36 -12.02 30.15
N ALA A 280 -8.01 -11.43 29.14
CA ALA A 280 -7.49 -11.38 27.78
C ALA A 280 -6.66 -10.11 27.52
N TRP A 281 -5.63 -10.26 26.69
CA TRP A 281 -5.06 -9.13 25.96
C TRP A 281 -5.93 -8.85 24.75
N THR A 282 -6.31 -7.59 24.60
CA THR A 282 -7.10 -7.08 23.48
C THR A 282 -6.37 -5.90 22.84
N THR A 283 -6.89 -5.40 21.72
CA THR A 283 -6.47 -4.12 21.15
C THR A 283 -7.53 -3.06 21.39
N ASN A 284 -7.12 -1.79 21.43
CA ASN A 284 -8.02 -0.65 21.54
C ASN A 284 -7.38 0.57 20.85
N THR A 285 -8.20 1.54 20.46
CA THR A 285 -7.77 2.80 19.82
C THR A 285 -8.15 4.03 20.65
N ILE A 286 -9.03 3.86 21.65
CA ILE A 286 -9.54 4.97 22.47
C ILE A 286 -8.38 5.55 23.30
N GLY A 287 -8.12 6.84 23.18
CA GLY A 287 -7.03 7.53 23.89
C GLY A 287 -5.70 7.56 23.14
N SER A 288 -5.60 6.92 21.97
CA SER A 288 -4.51 7.19 21.03
C SER A 288 -4.78 8.51 20.30
N ASN A 289 -3.78 9.40 20.22
CA ASN A 289 -3.93 10.74 19.64
C ASN A 289 -4.17 10.71 18.12
N ASP A 290 -3.75 9.63 17.44
CA ASP A 290 -3.82 9.46 15.99
C ASP A 290 -4.75 8.29 15.58
N GLY A 291 -5.40 7.64 16.55
CA GLY A 291 -6.31 6.52 16.32
C GLY A 291 -5.61 5.18 16.05
N THR A 292 -4.28 5.11 16.20
CA THR A 292 -3.53 3.85 16.09
C THR A 292 -3.91 2.85 17.19
N PRO A 293 -4.10 1.56 16.86
CA PRO A 293 -4.39 0.55 17.87
C PRO A 293 -3.16 0.21 18.73
N TYR A 294 -3.38 0.03 20.03
CA TYR A 294 -2.39 -0.45 21.00
C TYR A 294 -2.90 -1.73 21.70
N GLY A 295 -2.00 -2.48 22.33
CA GLY A 295 -2.36 -3.63 23.17
C GLY A 295 -2.85 -3.20 24.56
N GLN A 296 -3.90 -3.83 25.07
CA GLN A 296 -4.49 -3.55 26.39
C GLN A 296 -4.70 -4.84 27.19
N CYS A 297 -4.45 -4.77 28.51
CA CYS A 297 -4.85 -5.80 29.47
C CYS A 297 -5.47 -5.16 30.72
N LYS A 298 -6.58 -5.75 31.19
CA LYS A 298 -7.27 -5.38 32.43
C LYS A 298 -8.07 -6.57 32.97
N ASN A 299 -8.24 -6.63 34.28
CA ASN A 299 -9.05 -7.65 34.95
C ASN A 299 -10.48 -7.19 35.30
N TRP A 300 -10.84 -5.93 35.02
CA TRP A 300 -12.22 -5.46 35.16
C TRP A 300 -13.08 -5.92 33.98
N ASN A 301 -14.13 -6.69 34.24
CA ASN A 301 -15.02 -7.23 33.21
C ASN A 301 -16.32 -6.41 32.99
N GLY A 302 -16.45 -5.26 33.65
CA GLY A 302 -17.68 -4.44 33.64
C GLY A 302 -18.51 -4.52 34.92
N SER A 303 -18.32 -5.55 35.75
CA SER A 303 -19.06 -5.73 37.01
C SER A 303 -18.19 -6.08 38.21
N ALA A 304 -17.04 -6.74 38.00
CA ALA A 304 -16.09 -7.10 39.04
C ALA A 304 -14.66 -7.15 38.50
N ASN A 305 -13.68 -7.11 39.42
CA ASN A 305 -12.29 -7.44 39.13
C ASN A 305 -12.10 -8.97 39.23
N ILE A 306 -11.59 -9.58 38.17
CA ILE A 306 -11.33 -11.01 38.11
C ILE A 306 -9.89 -11.28 38.59
N PRO A 307 -9.67 -12.03 39.67
CA PRO A 307 -8.32 -12.39 40.08
C PRO A 307 -7.73 -13.42 39.11
N GLY A 308 -6.46 -13.30 38.77
CA GLY A 308 -5.78 -14.23 37.88
C GLY A 308 -4.59 -13.60 37.17
N GLU A 309 -3.95 -14.39 36.31
CA GLU A 309 -2.82 -13.98 35.50
C GLU A 309 -3.21 -13.86 34.02
N SER A 310 -2.59 -12.93 33.33
CA SER A 310 -2.65 -12.78 31.88
C SER A 310 -1.27 -12.55 31.32
N TRP A 311 -0.92 -13.28 30.27
CA TRP A 311 0.38 -13.27 29.63
C TRP A 311 0.20 -13.01 28.14
N LEU A 312 0.99 -12.08 27.62
CA LEU A 312 1.22 -11.89 26.19
C LEU A 312 2.69 -12.25 25.91
N ILE A 313 2.93 -13.20 25.02
CA ILE A 313 4.24 -13.83 24.82
C ILE A 313 4.62 -13.74 23.34
N SER A 314 5.84 -13.30 23.07
CA SER A 314 6.37 -13.16 21.71
C SER A 314 6.55 -14.52 21.02
N PRO A 315 6.62 -14.56 19.68
CA PRO A 315 7.28 -15.66 18.97
C PRO A 315 8.74 -15.83 19.43
N ALA A 316 9.38 -16.92 19.01
CA ALA A 316 10.82 -17.09 19.19
C ALA A 316 11.54 -16.00 18.41
N VAL A 317 12.38 -15.22 19.09
CA VAL A 317 13.28 -14.27 18.46
C VAL A 317 14.68 -14.87 18.52
N ASP A 318 15.26 -15.14 17.36
CA ASP A 318 16.61 -15.68 17.27
C ASP A 318 17.63 -14.56 17.48
N LEU A 319 18.16 -14.46 18.70
CA LEU A 319 19.19 -13.50 19.06
C LEU A 319 20.60 -14.09 18.98
N THR A 320 20.77 -15.28 18.41
CA THR A 320 22.11 -15.87 18.26
C THR A 320 22.99 -14.99 17.37
N GLY A 321 24.20 -14.71 17.84
CA GLY A 321 25.17 -13.87 17.12
C GLY A 321 24.80 -12.39 17.01
N GLN A 322 23.67 -11.95 17.57
CA GLN A 322 23.30 -10.54 17.61
C GLN A 322 24.17 -9.79 18.63
N ASN A 323 24.54 -8.56 18.29
CA ASN A 323 25.36 -7.71 19.14
C ASN A 323 24.49 -6.68 19.87
N ALA A 324 24.67 -6.60 21.20
CA ALA A 324 23.95 -5.71 22.11
C ALA A 324 22.42 -5.62 21.87
N PRO A 325 21.69 -6.77 21.76
CA PRO A 325 20.26 -6.72 21.53
C PRO A 325 19.56 -5.99 22.69
N THR A 326 18.72 -5.02 22.36
CA THR A 326 18.06 -4.16 23.33
C THR A 326 16.55 -4.17 23.09
N LEU A 327 15.78 -4.48 24.13
CA LEU A 327 14.32 -4.38 24.13
C LEU A 327 13.88 -2.98 24.57
N SER A 328 12.90 -2.42 23.87
CA SER A 328 12.18 -1.20 24.26
C SER A 328 10.70 -1.28 23.90
N PHE A 329 9.85 -0.56 24.62
CA PHE A 329 8.41 -0.44 24.37
C PHE A 329 7.87 0.81 25.08
N ILE A 330 6.61 1.18 24.85
CA ILE A 330 5.91 2.23 25.62
C ILE A 330 4.73 1.63 26.37
N THR A 331 4.44 2.17 27.56
CA THR A 331 3.25 1.79 28.32
C THR A 331 2.42 3.00 28.73
N GLY A 332 1.10 2.82 28.76
CA GLY A 332 0.14 3.69 29.44
C GLY A 332 -0.53 2.90 30.57
N CYS A 333 -0.99 3.56 31.63
CA CYS A 333 -1.81 2.87 32.63
C CYS A 333 -2.72 3.82 33.41
N ASN A 334 -3.75 3.24 34.02
CA ASN A 334 -4.53 3.91 35.06
C ASN A 334 -5.17 2.90 36.02
N TYR A 335 -5.75 3.42 37.11
CA TYR A 335 -6.32 2.69 38.24
C TYR A 335 -5.28 2.03 39.16
N ASN A 336 -5.77 1.59 40.32
CA ASN A 336 -4.99 0.83 41.31
C ASN A 336 -4.90 -0.64 40.90
N GLY A 337 -3.81 -1.29 41.27
CA GLY A 337 -3.56 -2.70 40.97
C GLY A 337 -2.08 -2.97 40.69
N ALA A 338 -1.77 -4.23 40.39
CA ALA A 338 -0.41 -4.68 40.16
C ALA A 338 0.25 -3.98 38.95
N ALA A 339 1.57 -3.83 39.02
CA ALA A 339 2.36 -3.38 37.89
C ALA A 339 2.46 -4.47 36.82
N LEU A 340 2.61 -4.06 35.56
CA LEU A 340 2.94 -4.97 34.47
C LEU A 340 4.35 -5.53 34.71
N GLN A 341 4.51 -6.85 34.62
CA GLN A 341 5.82 -7.50 34.69
C GLN A 341 6.31 -7.81 33.28
N VAL A 342 7.59 -7.52 33.02
CA VAL A 342 8.23 -7.85 31.75
C VAL A 342 9.29 -8.90 31.99
N LEU A 343 9.20 -9.97 31.23
CA LEU A 343 9.91 -11.21 31.50
C LEU A 343 10.60 -11.70 30.23
N VAL A 344 11.73 -12.37 30.39
CA VAL A 344 12.46 -13.04 29.32
C VAL A 344 12.68 -14.51 29.66
N SER A 345 12.54 -15.37 28.66
CA SER A 345 12.81 -16.81 28.74
C SER A 345 13.57 -17.27 27.51
N THR A 346 14.39 -18.30 27.66
CA THR A 346 15.07 -18.99 26.55
C THR A 346 14.66 -20.45 26.43
N ASP A 347 13.85 -20.96 27.36
CA ASP A 347 13.41 -22.36 27.48
C ASP A 347 11.89 -22.55 27.28
N TYR A 348 11.11 -21.48 27.12
CA TYR A 348 9.67 -21.57 26.84
C TYR A 348 9.39 -22.08 25.42
N THR A 349 8.65 -23.18 25.32
CA THR A 349 8.29 -23.84 24.05
C THR A 349 6.80 -23.80 23.73
N GLY A 350 5.98 -23.17 24.58
CA GLY A 350 4.52 -23.07 24.42
C GLY A 350 3.74 -23.63 25.62
N GLY A 351 2.42 -23.41 25.62
CA GLY A 351 1.53 -23.85 26.71
C GLY A 351 1.56 -22.93 27.94
N ALA A 352 1.35 -23.50 29.12
CA ALA A 352 1.34 -22.72 30.36
C ALA A 352 2.73 -22.10 30.66
N PRO A 353 2.83 -20.79 30.96
CA PRO A 353 4.10 -20.13 31.24
C PRO A 353 4.87 -20.72 32.43
N SER A 354 4.17 -21.35 33.37
CA SER A 354 4.76 -22.05 34.52
C SER A 354 5.61 -23.27 34.16
N ALA A 355 5.56 -23.73 32.91
CA ALA A 355 6.40 -24.82 32.42
C ALA A 355 7.83 -24.38 32.02
N ALA A 356 8.15 -23.09 32.11
CA ALA A 356 9.42 -22.51 31.71
C ALA A 356 10.00 -21.56 32.77
N THR A 357 11.27 -21.20 32.59
CA THR A 357 11.96 -20.27 33.46
C THR A 357 11.84 -18.86 32.91
N TRP A 358 11.40 -17.92 33.74
CA TRP A 358 11.23 -16.51 33.38
C TRP A 358 12.10 -15.63 34.26
N THR A 359 12.94 -14.80 33.64
CA THR A 359 13.72 -13.79 34.35
C THR A 359 13.05 -12.43 34.19
N ALA A 360 12.87 -11.70 35.28
CA ALA A 360 12.30 -10.37 35.24
C ALA A 360 13.28 -9.34 34.71
N LEU A 361 12.81 -8.52 33.77
CA LEU A 361 13.47 -7.29 33.33
C LEU A 361 12.97 -6.12 34.18
N ALA A 362 13.74 -5.02 34.19
CA ALA A 362 13.47 -3.83 35.00
C ALA A 362 13.14 -2.60 34.13
N PRO A 363 11.99 -2.56 33.46
CA PRO A 363 11.55 -1.38 32.70
C PRO A 363 11.14 -0.22 33.58
N VAL A 364 11.25 0.98 33.02
CA VAL A 364 10.42 2.12 33.44
C VAL A 364 8.99 1.85 32.96
N LEU A 365 7.99 2.04 33.82
CA LEU A 365 6.58 1.85 33.46
C LEU A 365 5.80 3.13 33.69
N SER A 366 4.68 3.29 32.97
CA SER A 366 3.80 4.45 33.15
C SER A 366 3.42 4.67 34.62
N PRO A 367 3.52 5.92 35.12
CA PRO A 367 3.14 6.25 36.49
C PRO A 367 1.62 6.32 36.69
N GLY A 368 0.83 6.35 35.62
CA GLY A 368 -0.62 6.50 35.68
C GLY A 368 -1.15 7.60 34.76
N SER A 369 -2.41 7.96 34.95
CA SER A 369 -3.09 9.04 34.21
C SER A 369 -3.06 8.87 32.69
N TRP A 370 -2.95 7.63 32.20
CA TRP A 370 -2.83 7.33 30.77
C TRP A 370 -1.59 7.96 30.10
N THR A 371 -0.55 8.26 30.89
CA THR A 371 0.68 8.88 30.36
C THR A 371 1.55 7.83 29.68
N TRP A 372 1.67 7.89 28.35
CA TRP A 372 2.59 7.05 27.60
C TRP A 372 4.04 7.29 28.03
N THR A 373 4.67 6.23 28.51
CA THR A 373 6.01 6.27 29.12
C THR A 373 6.91 5.23 28.46
N PRO A 374 8.05 5.64 27.86
CA PRO A 374 9.06 4.73 27.33
C PRO A 374 9.67 3.86 28.42
N SER A 375 9.92 2.58 28.09
CA SER A 375 10.50 1.59 29.00
C SER A 375 11.95 1.86 29.37
N GLY A 376 12.63 2.70 28.58
CA GLY A 376 14.08 2.72 28.49
C GLY A 376 14.61 1.53 27.68
N ALA A 377 15.93 1.41 27.62
CA ALA A 377 16.65 0.33 26.94
C ALA A 377 16.90 -0.84 27.90
N LEU A 378 16.35 -2.01 27.59
CA LEU A 378 16.54 -3.23 28.37
C LEU A 378 17.52 -4.16 27.65
N ASP A 379 18.68 -4.40 28.28
CA ASP A 379 19.71 -5.26 27.71
C ASP A 379 19.26 -6.73 27.69
N LEU A 380 19.35 -7.34 26.50
CA LEU A 380 19.08 -8.76 26.28
C LEU A 380 20.35 -9.59 26.04
N SER A 381 21.54 -9.02 26.23
CA SER A 381 22.82 -9.69 25.92
C SER A 381 23.07 -10.96 26.73
N ALA A 382 22.40 -11.15 27.86
CA ALA A 382 22.44 -12.40 28.64
C ALA A 382 21.56 -13.52 28.07
N TYR A 383 20.74 -13.23 27.06
CA TYR A 383 19.70 -14.11 26.52
C TYR A 383 19.87 -14.31 25.00
N LEU A 384 21.11 -14.52 24.54
CA LEU A 384 21.41 -14.83 23.13
C LEU A 384 21.07 -16.30 22.83
N SER A 385 19.81 -16.57 22.50
CA SER A 385 19.29 -17.89 22.16
C SER A 385 18.48 -17.82 20.87
N ASN A 386 18.36 -18.95 20.17
CA ASN A 386 17.47 -19.07 19.01
C ASN A 386 15.98 -19.12 19.41
N ASN A 387 15.71 -19.22 20.72
CA ASN A 387 14.38 -19.27 21.30
C ASN A 387 14.19 -18.21 22.40
N THR A 388 14.75 -17.02 22.23
CA THR A 388 14.50 -15.93 23.18
C THR A 388 13.04 -15.47 23.06
N ARG A 389 12.36 -15.38 24.20
CA ARG A 389 10.95 -15.00 24.34
C ARG A 389 10.84 -13.80 25.25
N ILE A 390 10.05 -12.81 24.85
CA ILE A 390 9.65 -11.68 25.69
C ILE A 390 8.19 -11.90 26.09
N ALA A 391 7.88 -11.69 27.37
CA ALA A 391 6.52 -11.79 27.88
C ALA A 391 6.14 -10.56 28.72
N PHE A 392 4.87 -10.17 28.57
CA PHE A 392 4.22 -9.14 29.36
C PHE A 392 3.14 -9.81 30.20
N LYS A 393 3.33 -9.79 31.52
CA LYS A 393 2.46 -10.47 32.48
C LYS A 393 1.75 -9.45 33.36
N TYR A 394 0.43 -9.57 33.45
CA TYR A 394 -0.39 -8.85 34.41
C TYR A 394 -1.04 -9.83 35.40
N THR A 395 -1.05 -9.46 36.69
CA THR A 395 -1.71 -10.22 37.75
C THR A 395 -2.83 -9.37 38.35
N GLY A 396 -4.08 -9.73 38.05
CA GLY A 396 -5.27 -9.10 38.61
C GLY A 396 -5.61 -9.63 39.99
N SER A 397 -6.22 -8.78 40.82
CA SER A 397 -6.81 -9.16 42.11
C SER A 397 -8.34 -9.07 42.05
N ALA A 398 -9.02 -9.44 43.14
CA ALA A 398 -10.46 -9.22 43.27
C ALA A 398 -10.82 -7.80 43.78
N SER A 399 -9.86 -7.08 44.38
CA SER A 399 -10.07 -5.78 45.01
C SER A 399 -9.77 -4.60 44.10
N ASP A 400 -8.83 -4.77 43.19
CA ASP A 400 -8.34 -3.72 42.30
C ASP A 400 -7.98 -4.28 40.91
N GLY A 401 -7.75 -3.36 39.97
CA GLY A 401 -7.57 -3.72 38.58
C GLY A 401 -6.99 -2.59 37.74
N LYS A 402 -5.66 -2.56 37.66
CA LYS A 402 -4.95 -1.59 36.83
C LYS A 402 -5.15 -1.98 35.36
N THR A 403 -5.53 -1.00 34.54
CA THR A 403 -5.53 -1.18 33.09
C THR A 403 -4.15 -0.79 32.58
N TRP A 404 -3.51 -1.70 31.87
CA TRP A 404 -2.24 -1.48 31.19
C TRP A 404 -2.45 -1.41 29.69
N GLU A 405 -1.80 -0.42 29.08
CA GLU A 405 -1.70 -0.21 27.65
C GLU A 405 -0.22 -0.42 27.27
N LEU A 406 0.02 -1.09 26.15
CA LEU A 406 1.33 -1.52 25.70
C LEU A 406 1.40 -1.31 24.20
N ASP A 407 2.48 -0.70 23.75
CA ASP A 407 2.71 -0.50 22.34
C ASP A 407 4.20 -0.48 22.00
N ASP A 408 4.48 -0.55 20.70
CA ASP A 408 5.76 -0.21 20.12
C ASP A 408 6.92 -1.08 20.65
N ILE A 409 6.63 -2.38 20.84
CA ILE A 409 7.58 -3.38 21.32
C ILE A 409 8.62 -3.61 20.24
N LYS A 410 9.88 -3.27 20.52
CA LYS A 410 10.99 -3.29 19.56
C LYS A 410 12.19 -3.98 20.17
N ILE A 411 12.86 -4.83 19.41
CA ILE A 411 14.24 -5.24 19.69
C ILE A 411 15.13 -4.62 18.62
N THR A 412 16.15 -3.88 19.02
CA THR A 412 17.20 -3.38 18.13
C THR A 412 18.51 -4.13 18.40
N VAL A 413 19.38 -4.17 17.39
CA VAL A 413 20.73 -4.75 17.46
C VAL A 413 21.72 -3.74 16.89
N GLN A 414 22.99 -3.83 17.28
CA GLN A 414 24.06 -2.90 16.86
C GLN A 414 25.07 -3.51 15.91
#